data_AF-A0A7T9CDN8-F1
#
_entry.id   AF-A0A7T9CDN8-F1
#
_cell.length_a   1.000
_cell.length_b   1.000
_cell.length_c   1.000
_cell.angle_alpha   90.00
_cell.angle_beta   90.00
_cell.angle_gamma   90.00
#
_symmetry.space_group_name_H-M   'P 1'
#
loop_
_entity.id
_entity.type
_entity.pdbx_description
1 polymer ?
#
loop_
_entity_poly.entity_id
_entity_poly.type
_entity_poly.pdbx_seq_one_letter_code
_entity_poly.pdbx_strand_id
1 'polypeptide(L)'
;MQMLIRLCSSVLPEGSLLVFDCGGNTQDNKRRIRDLKFHYLTLKAKKKGPYRNEITIYHARKESQVSFVSGNRVYSCVKYRDGEEVRYIFFCDDLACDQLTKKARKLEKDLEKGKVLTKKVERGKDLGQYIAPGGLDHRPWSSPEDHWRYPQPLCNRS
;
A
#
# COMPACT_ATOMS: atom_id res chain seq x y z
N MET A 1 -4.63 5.86 21.75
CA MET A 1 -5.97 5.97 21.14
C MET A 1 -7.11 5.87 22.16
N GLN A 2 -7.09 4.92 23.09
CA GLN A 2 -8.21 4.75 24.04
C GLN A 2 -8.51 6.01 24.88
N MET A 3 -7.49 6.68 25.41
CA MET A 3 -7.69 7.94 26.16
C MET A 3 -8.31 9.03 25.28
N LEU A 4 -7.92 9.12 24.01
CA LEU A 4 -8.47 10.10 23.07
C LEU A 4 -9.96 9.84 22.81
N ILE A 5 -10.34 8.58 22.58
CA ILE A 5 -11.75 8.21 22.37
C ILE A 5 -12.60 8.56 23.60
N ARG A 6 -12.08 8.33 24.81
CA ARG A 6 -12.76 8.72 26.06
C ARG A 6 -12.92 10.24 26.16
N LEU A 7 -11.88 11.01 25.87
CA LEU A 7 -11.98 12.48 25.89
C LEU A 7 -12.98 12.98 24.85
N CYS A 8 -13.03 12.37 23.66
CA CYS A 8 -14.03 12.69 22.66
C CYS A 8 -15.46 12.51 23.19
N SER A 9 -15.75 11.46 23.98
CA SER A 9 -17.10 11.28 24.54
C SER A 9 -17.54 12.36 25.53
N SER A 10 -16.61 13.06 26.17
CA SER A 10 -16.95 14.15 27.10
C SER A 10 -17.09 15.52 26.43
N VAL A 11 -16.59 15.67 25.19
CA VAL A 11 -16.50 16.97 24.51
C VAL A 11 -17.34 17.03 23.24
N LEU A 12 -17.47 15.91 22.52
CA LEU A 12 -18.11 15.87 21.22
C LEU A 12 -19.55 15.33 21.32
N PRO A 13 -20.50 15.91 20.58
CA PRO A 13 -21.86 15.39 20.50
C PRO A 13 -21.93 14.08 19.71
N GLU A 14 -22.98 13.28 19.95
CA GLU A 14 -23.29 12.09 19.16
C GLU A 14 -23.32 12.40 17.65
N GLY A 15 -22.93 11.44 16.81
CA GLY A 15 -22.85 11.64 15.35
C GLY A 15 -21.59 12.37 14.85
N SER A 16 -20.69 12.79 15.74
CA SER A 16 -19.39 13.37 15.35
C SER A 16 -18.53 12.40 14.53
N LEU A 17 -17.73 12.92 13.59
CA LEU A 17 -16.83 12.13 12.74
C LEU A 17 -15.38 12.19 13.26
N LEU A 18 -14.82 11.04 13.64
CA LEU A 18 -13.42 10.91 14.06
C LEU A 18 -12.55 10.53 12.87
N VAL A 19 -11.58 11.38 12.52
CA VAL A 19 -10.58 11.11 11.48
C VAL A 19 -9.25 10.74 12.13
N PHE A 20 -8.70 9.57 11.82
CA PHE A 20 -7.43 9.12 12.42
C PHE A 20 -6.60 8.25 11.48
N ASP A 21 -5.29 8.24 11.70
CA ASP A 21 -4.33 7.49 10.90
C ASP A 21 -4.51 5.96 10.99
N CYS A 22 -3.94 5.23 10.04
CA CYS A 22 -3.95 3.78 9.95
C CYS A 22 -3.44 3.06 11.22
N GLY A 23 -2.60 3.70 12.05
CA GLY A 23 -2.20 3.15 13.35
C GLY A 23 -3.36 2.94 14.34
N GLY A 24 -4.44 3.72 14.21
CA GLY A 24 -5.66 3.57 15.02
C GLY A 24 -6.67 2.58 14.45
N ASN A 25 -6.44 2.03 13.25
CA ASN A 25 -7.38 1.19 12.50
C ASN A 25 -7.40 -0.24 13.06
N THR A 26 -7.99 -0.41 14.25
CA THR A 26 -8.24 -1.70 14.90
C THR A 26 -9.74 -1.90 15.11
N GLN A 27 -10.18 -3.16 15.15
CA GLN A 27 -11.59 -3.47 15.39
C GLN A 27 -12.06 -3.00 16.77
N ASP A 28 -11.21 -3.10 17.81
CA ASP A 28 -11.54 -2.59 19.15
C ASP A 28 -11.77 -1.08 19.15
N ASN A 29 -10.91 -0.29 18.48
CA ASN A 29 -11.09 1.16 18.40
C ASN A 29 -12.36 1.51 17.63
N LYS A 30 -12.61 0.86 16.49
CA LYS A 30 -13.83 1.09 15.68
C LYS A 30 -15.09 0.80 16.47
N ARG A 31 -15.14 -0.33 17.18
CA ARG A 31 -16.25 -0.70 18.06
C ARG A 31 -16.48 0.38 19.11
N ARG A 32 -15.45 0.76 19.87
CA ARG A 32 -15.57 1.81 20.91
C ARG A 32 -16.09 3.14 20.35
N ILE A 33 -15.65 3.53 19.16
CA ILE A 33 -16.13 4.76 18.51
C ILE A 33 -17.62 4.62 18.15
N ARG A 34 -18.05 3.48 17.62
CA ARG A 34 -19.45 3.21 17.28
C ARG A 34 -20.35 3.03 18.50
N ASP A 35 -19.86 2.47 19.61
CA ASP A 35 -20.59 2.36 20.88
C ASP A 35 -20.96 3.75 21.43
N LEU A 36 -20.11 4.75 21.18
CA LEU A 36 -20.35 6.16 21.49
C LEU A 36 -21.19 6.88 20.41
N LYS A 37 -21.72 6.14 19.44
CA LYS A 37 -22.49 6.64 18.28
C LYS A 37 -21.75 7.66 17.43
N PHE A 38 -20.42 7.67 17.47
CA PHE A 38 -19.59 8.49 16.59
C PHE A 38 -19.32 7.79 15.26
N HIS A 39 -19.12 8.53 14.19
CA HIS A 39 -18.63 8.02 12.91
C HIS A 39 -17.10 8.03 12.88
N TYR A 40 -16.50 7.30 11.93
CA TYR A 40 -15.05 7.35 11.71
C TYR A 40 -14.66 7.36 10.25
N LEU A 41 -13.50 7.95 9.99
CA LEU A 41 -12.77 7.85 8.73
C LEU A 41 -11.32 7.51 9.05
N THR A 42 -10.80 6.43 8.46
CA THR A 42 -9.43 5.99 8.70
C THR A 42 -8.82 5.35 7.46
N LEU A 43 -7.50 5.36 7.41
CA LEU A 43 -6.72 4.76 6.33
C LEU A 43 -6.45 3.27 6.58
N LYS A 44 -6.39 2.49 5.51
CA LYS A 44 -5.98 1.09 5.58
C LYS A 44 -4.46 1.00 5.61
N ALA A 45 -3.91 0.27 6.59
CA ALA A 45 -2.47 0.09 6.72
C ALA A 45 -1.86 -0.52 5.44
N LYS A 46 -0.75 0.05 4.96
CA LYS A 46 -0.09 -0.30 3.70
C LYS A 46 0.64 -1.65 3.76
N LYS A 47 -0.11 -2.74 3.92
CA LYS A 47 0.40 -4.12 3.92
C LYS A 47 0.05 -4.82 2.60
N LYS A 48 1.00 -5.59 2.05
CA LYS A 48 0.84 -6.27 0.74
C LYS A 48 -0.40 -7.17 0.68
N GLY A 49 -0.64 -7.98 1.70
CA GLY A 49 -1.76 -8.94 1.73
C GLY A 49 -3.13 -8.25 1.62
N PRO A 50 -3.49 -7.34 2.54
CA PRO A 50 -4.78 -6.65 2.51
C PRO A 50 -5.06 -5.87 1.23
N TYR A 51 -4.03 -5.37 0.55
CA TYR A 51 -4.21 -4.59 -0.69
C TYR A 51 -4.48 -5.45 -1.93
N ARG A 52 -4.13 -6.74 -1.94
CA ARG A 52 -4.43 -7.63 -3.08
C ARG A 52 -5.93 -7.68 -3.35
N ASN A 53 -6.72 -7.87 -2.30
CA ASN A 53 -8.18 -7.93 -2.42
C ASN A 53 -8.76 -6.58 -2.89
N GLU A 54 -8.23 -5.47 -2.39
CA GLU A 54 -8.67 -4.13 -2.82
C GLU A 54 -8.39 -3.88 -4.30
N ILE A 55 -7.21 -4.29 -4.79
CA ILE A 55 -6.86 -4.19 -6.22
C ILE A 55 -7.86 -5.01 -7.05
N THR A 56 -8.15 -6.25 -6.64
CA THR A 56 -9.14 -7.10 -7.32
C THR A 56 -10.52 -6.45 -7.35
N ILE A 57 -11.00 -5.91 -6.22
CA ILE A 57 -12.29 -5.23 -6.13
C ILE A 57 -12.34 -4.00 -7.03
N TYR A 58 -11.27 -3.21 -7.03
CA TYR A 58 -11.18 -1.99 -7.83
C TYR A 58 -11.31 -2.29 -9.34
N HIS A 59 -10.62 -3.34 -9.82
CA HIS A 59 -10.72 -3.75 -11.22
C HIS A 59 -12.03 -4.44 -11.56
N ALA A 60 -12.59 -5.25 -10.65
CA ALA A 60 -13.88 -5.92 -10.86
C ALA A 60 -15.05 -4.93 -10.93
N ARG A 61 -14.94 -3.75 -10.31
CA ARG A 61 -15.99 -2.72 -10.25
C ARG A 61 -15.75 -1.56 -11.21
N LYS A 62 -15.18 -1.84 -12.39
CA LYS A 62 -14.83 -0.80 -13.38
C LYS A 62 -16.01 0.08 -13.76
N GLU A 63 -17.21 -0.49 -13.91
CA GLU A 63 -18.43 0.24 -14.26
C GLU A 63 -18.92 1.21 -13.17
N SER A 64 -18.54 0.97 -11.91
CA SER A 64 -18.87 1.82 -10.77
C SER A 64 -17.78 2.85 -10.44
N GLN A 65 -16.72 2.93 -11.26
CA GLN A 65 -15.65 3.89 -11.06
C GLN A 65 -16.09 5.30 -11.38
N VAL A 66 -15.86 6.21 -10.43
CA VAL A 66 -16.08 7.64 -10.64
C VAL A 66 -14.72 8.32 -10.76
N SER A 67 -14.52 9.10 -11.83
CA SER A 67 -13.32 9.90 -12.02
C SER A 67 -13.53 11.33 -11.54
N PHE A 68 -12.51 11.91 -10.92
CA PHE A 68 -12.52 13.30 -10.46
C PHE A 68 -11.11 13.89 -10.50
N VAL A 69 -11.04 15.22 -10.57
CA VAL A 69 -9.78 15.95 -10.55
C VAL A 69 -9.53 16.47 -9.14
N SER A 70 -8.30 16.30 -8.65
CA SER A 70 -7.85 16.90 -7.39
C SER A 70 -6.47 17.51 -7.61
N GLY A 71 -6.38 18.84 -7.51
CA GLY A 71 -5.22 19.60 -7.95
C GLY A 71 -5.02 19.46 -9.45
N ASN A 72 -3.84 18.97 -9.86
CA ASN A 72 -3.46 18.73 -11.25
C ASN A 72 -3.48 17.24 -11.65
N ARG A 73 -4.14 16.39 -10.86
CA ARG A 73 -4.16 14.95 -11.06
C ARG A 73 -5.58 14.42 -11.22
N VAL A 74 -5.71 13.43 -12.08
CA VAL A 74 -6.95 12.67 -12.25
C VAL A 74 -6.91 11.46 -11.30
N TYR A 75 -7.98 11.32 -10.53
CA TYR A 75 -8.22 10.21 -9.64
C TYR A 75 -9.46 9.44 -10.12
N SER A 76 -9.46 8.15 -9.85
CA SER A 76 -10.64 7.30 -9.94
C SER A 76 -10.94 6.71 -8.57
N CYS A 77 -12.22 6.55 -8.26
CA CYS A 77 -12.69 6.03 -7.00
C CYS A 77 -13.71 4.90 -7.22
N VAL A 78 -13.52 3.80 -6.50
CA VAL A 78 -14.56 2.78 -6.30
C VAL A 78 -15.06 2.88 -4.86
N LYS A 79 -16.39 2.94 -4.70
CA LYS A 79 -17.07 2.83 -3.42
C LYS A 79 -17.72 1.46 -3.29
N TYR A 80 -17.54 0.80 -2.16
CA TYR A 80 -18.24 -0.45 -1.85
C TYR A 80 -18.57 -0.57 -0.36
N ARG A 81 -19.57 -1.38 -0.04
CA ARG A 81 -19.95 -1.70 1.34
C ARG A 81 -19.29 -3.03 1.74
N ASP A 82 -18.69 -3.08 2.92
CA ASP A 82 -18.07 -4.25 3.54
C ASP A 82 -18.64 -4.40 4.96
N GLY A 83 -19.67 -5.23 5.10
CA GLY A 83 -20.49 -5.29 6.32
C GLY A 83 -21.12 -3.93 6.62
N GLU A 84 -20.84 -3.40 7.81
CA GLU A 84 -21.29 -2.07 8.26
C GLU A 84 -20.37 -0.93 7.81
N GLU A 85 -19.21 -1.25 7.22
CA GLU A 85 -18.26 -0.25 6.74
C GLU A 85 -18.55 0.13 5.28
N VAL A 86 -18.30 1.41 4.96
CA VAL A 86 -18.20 1.85 3.57
C VAL A 86 -16.74 2.11 3.26
N ARG A 87 -16.24 1.46 2.22
CA ARG A 87 -14.86 1.58 1.77
C ARG A 87 -14.77 2.34 0.46
N TYR A 88 -13.70 3.11 0.36
CA TYR A 88 -13.34 3.91 -0.79
C TYR A 88 -11.94 3.52 -1.24
N ILE A 89 -11.81 3.13 -2.49
CA ILE A 89 -10.52 2.83 -3.12
C ILE A 89 -10.23 3.94 -4.11
N PHE A 90 -9.22 4.74 -3.81
CA PHE A 90 -8.74 5.81 -4.67
C PHE A 90 -7.52 5.34 -5.45
N PHE A 91 -7.49 5.64 -6.75
CA PHE A 91 -6.39 5.32 -7.63
C PHE A 91 -6.08 6.50 -8.55
N CYS A 92 -4.80 6.66 -8.88
CA CYS A 92 -4.29 7.70 -9.78
C CYS A 92 -3.12 7.10 -10.55
N ASP A 93 -3.24 7.04 -11.87
CA ASP A 93 -2.25 6.43 -12.75
C ASP A 93 -0.89 7.12 -12.66
N ASP A 94 -0.86 8.45 -12.63
CA ASP A 94 0.38 9.23 -12.51
C ASP A 94 1.16 8.84 -11.25
N LEU A 95 0.45 8.71 -10.12
CA LEU A 95 1.05 8.31 -8.85
C LEU A 95 1.52 6.86 -8.88
N ALA A 96 0.84 5.98 -9.59
CA ALA A 96 1.27 4.60 -9.77
C ALA A 96 2.56 4.53 -10.59
N CYS A 97 2.62 5.24 -11.72
CA CYS A 97 3.81 5.36 -12.57
C CYS A 97 5.01 5.96 -11.81
N ASP A 98 4.79 7.01 -11.02
CA ASP A 98 5.81 7.61 -10.14
C ASP A 98 6.37 6.59 -9.15
N GLN A 99 5.50 5.80 -8.52
CA GLN A 99 5.91 4.78 -7.55
C GLN A 99 6.72 3.66 -8.20
N LEU A 100 6.32 3.20 -9.40
CA LEU A 100 7.07 2.20 -10.15
C LEU A 100 8.44 2.72 -10.56
N THR A 101 8.51 3.95 -11.07
CA THR A 101 9.77 4.60 -11.47
C THR A 101 10.73 4.74 -10.30
N LYS A 102 10.24 5.16 -9.13
CA LYS A 102 11.05 5.26 -7.91
C LYS A 102 11.59 3.90 -7.46
N LYS A 103 10.78 2.84 -7.57
CA LYS A 103 11.22 1.46 -7.24
C LYS A 103 12.27 0.95 -8.24
N ALA A 104 12.08 1.18 -9.53
CA ALA A 104 13.04 0.80 -10.57
C ALA A 104 14.40 1.49 -10.35
N ARG A 105 14.40 2.80 -10.14
CA ARG A 105 15.63 3.56 -9.82
C ARG A 105 16.33 3.08 -8.55
N LYS A 106 15.55 2.69 -7.53
CA LYS A 106 16.13 2.12 -6.30
C LYS A 106 16.77 0.78 -6.59
N LEU A 107 16.10 -0.09 -7.33
CA LEU A 107 16.62 -1.40 -7.73
C LEU A 107 17.91 -1.26 -8.54
N GLU A 108 17.98 -0.35 -9.51
CA GLU A 108 19.20 -0.07 -10.28
C GLU A 108 20.36 0.34 -9.38
N LYS A 109 20.12 1.24 -8.41
CA LYS A 109 21.15 1.66 -7.45
C LYS A 109 21.61 0.51 -6.56
N ASP A 110 20.68 -0.36 -6.14
CA ASP A 110 20.99 -1.52 -5.30
C ASP A 110 21.79 -2.57 -6.10
N LEU A 111 21.47 -2.76 -7.38
CA LEU A 111 22.23 -3.62 -8.30
C LEU A 111 23.65 -3.09 -8.56
N GLU A 112 23.80 -1.78 -8.75
CA GLU A 112 25.13 -1.18 -8.96
C GLU A 112 26.01 -1.34 -7.72
N LYS A 113 25.46 -1.12 -6.52
CA LYS A 113 26.14 -1.43 -5.25
C LYS A 113 26.49 -2.91 -5.15
N GLY A 114 25.58 -3.80 -5.55
CA GLY A 114 25.80 -5.24 -5.62
C GLY A 114 27.01 -5.61 -6.47
N LYS A 115 27.13 -5.08 -7.69
CA LYS A 115 28.28 -5.33 -8.57
C LYS A 115 29.61 -4.90 -7.96
N VAL A 116 29.63 -3.75 -7.28
CA VAL A 116 30.82 -3.25 -6.58
C VAL A 116 31.20 -4.18 -5.42
N LEU A 117 30.22 -4.75 -4.72
CA LEU A 117 30.43 -5.71 -3.65
C LEU A 117 30.90 -7.07 -4.19
N THR A 118 30.32 -7.60 -5.28
CA THR A 118 30.79 -8.83 -5.93
C THR A 118 32.25 -8.74 -6.33
N LYS A 119 32.68 -7.63 -6.93
CA LYS A 119 34.10 -7.37 -7.26
C LYS A 119 35.02 -7.31 -6.04
N LYS A 120 34.51 -7.06 -4.84
CA LYS A 120 35.28 -7.06 -3.57
C LYS A 120 35.32 -8.45 -2.93
N VAL A 121 34.24 -9.21 -3.03
CA VAL A 121 34.16 -10.61 -2.58
C VAL A 121 35.04 -11.51 -3.43
N GLU A 122 35.06 -11.33 -4.76
CA GLU A 122 35.99 -12.00 -5.68
C GLU A 122 37.47 -11.72 -5.34
N ARG A 123 37.75 -10.63 -4.63
CA ARG A 123 39.09 -10.26 -4.12
C ARG A 123 39.35 -10.77 -2.69
N GLY A 124 38.53 -11.69 -2.18
CA GLY A 124 38.75 -12.39 -0.91
C GLY A 124 38.34 -11.64 0.35
N LYS A 125 37.51 -10.58 0.25
CA LYS A 125 36.98 -9.89 1.44
C LYS A 125 35.58 -10.40 1.79
N ASP A 126 35.44 -10.94 3.00
CA ASP A 126 34.16 -11.41 3.52
C ASP A 126 33.25 -10.22 3.86
N LEU A 127 32.06 -10.18 3.27
CA LEU A 127 31.05 -9.14 3.51
C LEU A 127 29.67 -9.78 3.58
N GLY A 128 28.84 -9.27 4.49
CA GLY A 128 27.48 -9.74 4.72
C GLY A 128 26.52 -9.59 3.52
N GLN A 129 25.26 -9.96 3.73
CA GLN A 129 24.24 -10.11 2.67
C GLN A 129 24.16 -8.94 1.67
N TYR A 130 24.23 -9.26 0.37
CA TYR A 130 24.01 -8.31 -0.73
C TYR A 130 23.19 -8.96 -1.87
N ILE A 131 22.55 -8.13 -2.70
CA ILE A 131 21.76 -8.59 -3.85
C ILE A 131 22.65 -8.57 -5.10
N ALA A 132 22.90 -9.74 -5.69
CA ALA A 132 23.69 -9.87 -6.91
C ALA A 132 22.82 -9.68 -8.18
N PRO A 133 23.44 -9.30 -9.32
CA PRO A 133 22.73 -9.12 -10.60
C PRO A 133 21.99 -10.35 -11.14
N GLY A 134 22.33 -11.55 -10.67
CA GLY A 134 21.69 -12.82 -11.04
C GLY A 134 20.57 -13.29 -10.11
N GLY A 135 20.23 -12.52 -9.06
CA GLY A 135 19.34 -12.95 -7.99
C GLY A 135 20.07 -13.08 -6.64
N LEU A 136 19.30 -13.26 -5.56
CA LEU A 136 19.82 -13.52 -4.21
C LEU A 136 20.56 -14.86 -4.22
N ASP A 137 21.85 -14.85 -3.92
CA ASP A 137 22.59 -16.08 -3.65
C ASP A 137 22.33 -16.49 -2.19
N HIS A 138 21.39 -17.41 -1.98
CA HIS A 138 21.24 -18.14 -0.73
C HIS A 138 21.49 -19.62 -1.03
N ARG A 139 22.36 -20.24 -0.22
CA ARG A 139 22.38 -21.70 -0.04
C ARG A 139 20.98 -22.24 0.30
N PRO A 140 20.69 -23.52 -0.02
CA PRO A 140 19.50 -23.95 -0.72
C PRO A 140 18.24 -23.87 0.15
N TRP A 141 17.23 -23.16 -0.36
CA TRP A 141 15.86 -23.32 0.09
C TRP A 141 15.02 -23.81 -1.10
N SER A 142 14.39 -24.96 -0.89
CA SER A 142 13.60 -25.71 -1.85
C SER A 142 12.44 -24.88 -2.43
N SER A 143 12.12 -25.18 -3.70
CA SER A 143 11.03 -24.66 -4.57
C SER A 143 9.74 -24.24 -3.84
N PRO A 144 8.98 -23.26 -4.37
CA PRO A 144 8.02 -23.62 -5.41
C PRO A 144 7.89 -22.62 -6.57
N GLU A 145 7.55 -23.21 -7.71
CA GLU A 145 7.01 -22.62 -8.92
C GLU A 145 5.81 -21.70 -8.62
N ASP A 146 5.77 -20.50 -9.22
CA ASP A 146 4.53 -19.88 -9.69
C ASP A 146 4.81 -18.61 -10.51
N HIS A 147 4.36 -18.65 -11.76
CA HIS A 147 4.47 -17.60 -12.76
C HIS A 147 3.75 -16.30 -12.35
N TRP A 148 4.47 -15.19 -12.31
CA TRP A 148 3.89 -13.84 -12.35
C TRP A 148 4.35 -13.10 -13.61
N ARG A 149 3.58 -13.20 -14.70
CA ARG A 149 3.55 -12.16 -15.74
C ARG A 149 2.59 -11.07 -15.28
N TYR A 150 3.11 -9.93 -14.84
CA TYR A 150 2.29 -8.72 -14.73
C TYR A 150 2.18 -8.07 -16.11
N PRO A 151 0.98 -7.68 -16.58
CA PRO A 151 0.86 -6.88 -17.79
C PRO A 151 1.51 -5.51 -17.56
N GLN A 152 2.36 -5.10 -18.50
CA GLN A 152 2.98 -3.78 -18.48
C GLN A 152 1.92 -2.72 -18.80
N PRO A 153 1.75 -1.66 -18.00
CA PRO A 153 0.97 -0.51 -18.44
C PRO A 153 1.74 0.20 -19.55
N LEU A 154 1.10 0.35 -20.71
CA LEU A 154 1.58 1.15 -21.83
C LEU A 154 1.63 2.62 -21.40
N CYS A 155 2.78 3.05 -20.89
CA CYS A 155 3.03 4.45 -20.60
C CYS A 155 3.33 5.17 -21.93
N ASN A 156 2.28 5.51 -22.68
CA ASN A 156 2.41 6.37 -23.85
C ASN A 156 2.69 7.80 -23.36
N ARG A 157 3.93 8.26 -23.57
CA ARG A 157 4.27 9.68 -23.47
C ARG A 157 3.73 10.36 -24.72
N SER A 158 2.81 11.30 -24.55
CA SER A 158 2.50 12.36 -25.52
C SER A 158 3.37 13.57 -25.17
#